data_AF-A0A9E6USW8-F1
#
_entry.id   AF-A0A9E6USW8-F1
#
_cell.length_a   1.000
_cell.length_b   1.000
_cell.length_c   1.000
_cell.angle_alpha   90.00
_cell.angle_beta   90.00
_cell.angle_gamma   90.00
#
_symmetry.space_group_name_H-M   'P 1'
#
loop_
_entity.id
_entity.type
_entity.pdbx_description
1 polymer ?
#
loop_
_entity_poly.entity_id
_entity_poly.type
_entity_poly.pdbx_seq_one_letter_code
_entity_poly.pdbx_strand_id
1 'polypeptide(L)'
;MRTLVALGLTLATAAPAWAAGDPGAAPGMPQLDTTTYATQLFWLFVTFGILYVLMSRVALPKVQSVVERRQSAIQADLAAAQEARRQAESLRAEAEAALSQARDEASLLVKAAAEKASREAMLAEQELGRALAAEAEAAERRIAAAQAEALANVRSIAIEVATSATERLVGFTPYQDGVTQAVDRALARPN
;
A
#
# COMPACT_ATOMS: atom_id res chain seq x y z
N MET A 1 3.61 4.26 -80.91
CA MET A 1 4.38 3.02 -80.68
C MET A 1 3.34 1.87 -80.69
N ARG A 2 2.81 1.39 -81.84
CA ARG A 2 3.40 0.49 -82.87
C ARG A 2 4.13 -0.67 -82.17
N THR A 3 3.68 -1.93 -82.19
CA THR A 3 3.39 -2.88 -83.31
C THR A 3 2.59 -4.09 -82.75
N LEU A 4 1.49 -4.62 -83.30
CA LEU A 4 1.28 -5.45 -84.52
C LEU A 4 2.19 -6.69 -84.66
N VAL A 5 1.67 -7.88 -84.30
CA VAL A 5 1.99 -9.26 -84.78
C VAL A 5 0.76 -10.12 -84.40
N ALA A 6 -0.28 -10.34 -85.21
CA ALA A 6 -0.39 -11.15 -86.42
C ALA A 6 0.34 -12.50 -86.30
N LEU A 7 -0.39 -13.63 -86.31
CA LEU A 7 -0.12 -14.84 -87.12
C LEU A 7 -0.75 -16.10 -86.46
N GLY A 8 -1.74 -16.69 -87.12
CA GLY A 8 -1.91 -18.14 -87.13
C GLY A 8 -3.06 -18.75 -86.33
N LEU A 9 -4.31 -18.41 -86.64
CA LEU A 9 -5.41 -19.37 -86.50
C LEU A 9 -5.25 -20.43 -87.61
N THR A 10 -4.39 -21.42 -87.41
CA THR A 10 -4.45 -22.67 -88.18
C THR A 10 -5.58 -23.51 -87.63
N LEU A 11 -6.73 -23.35 -88.26
CA LEU A 11 -7.83 -24.29 -88.22
C LEU A 11 -7.29 -25.64 -88.73
N ALA A 12 -6.86 -26.51 -87.82
CA ALA A 12 -6.66 -27.91 -88.14
C ALA A 12 -8.05 -28.51 -88.36
N THR A 13 -8.51 -28.45 -89.61
CA THR A 13 -9.62 -29.27 -90.09
C THR A 13 -9.17 -30.72 -90.02
N ALA A 14 -9.33 -31.35 -88.86
CA ALA A 14 -9.39 -32.80 -88.79
C ALA A 14 -10.68 -33.22 -89.50
N ALA A 15 -10.56 -33.53 -90.79
CA ALA A 15 -11.58 -34.28 -91.50
C ALA A 15 -11.87 -35.57 -90.70
N PRO A 16 -13.14 -35.97 -90.52
CA PRO A 16 -13.45 -37.23 -89.86
C PRO A 16 -13.09 -38.35 -90.84
N ALA A 17 -11.87 -38.88 -90.74
CA ALA A 17 -11.37 -39.99 -91.53
C ALA A 17 -11.85 -41.37 -91.02
N TRP A 18 -13.12 -41.48 -90.59
CA TRP A 18 -13.70 -42.76 -90.16
C TRP A 18 -15.12 -43.03 -90.69
N ALA A 19 -15.61 -42.27 -91.67
CA ALA A 19 -16.77 -42.69 -92.44
C ALA A 19 -16.37 -43.72 -93.53
N ALA A 20 -15.79 -44.84 -93.10
CA ALA A 20 -15.62 -46.04 -93.89
C ALA A 20 -16.19 -47.19 -93.06
N GLY A 21 -17.36 -47.69 -93.48
CA GLY A 21 -18.13 -48.67 -92.74
C GLY A 21 -17.54 -50.08 -92.82
N ASP A 22 -17.62 -50.78 -91.68
CA ASP A 22 -17.61 -52.23 -91.60
C ASP A 22 -19.04 -52.71 -91.23
N PRO A 23 -19.62 -53.70 -91.92
CA PRO A 23 -21.00 -54.13 -91.69
C PRO A 23 -21.05 -55.14 -90.54
N GLY A 24 -21.26 -54.66 -89.31
CA GLY A 24 -21.43 -55.55 -88.16
C GLY A 24 -21.69 -54.97 -86.77
N ALA A 25 -21.89 -53.66 -86.60
CA ALA A 25 -22.06 -53.06 -85.27
C ALA A 25 -23.45 -52.42 -85.06
N ALA A 26 -24.11 -52.82 -83.97
CA ALA A 26 -25.45 -52.42 -83.55
C ALA A 26 -25.58 -50.91 -83.20
N PRO A 27 -26.79 -50.32 -83.25
CA PRO A 27 -26.99 -48.88 -83.10
C PRO A 27 -27.00 -48.48 -81.61
N GLY A 28 -25.83 -48.14 -81.09
CA GLY A 28 -25.67 -47.50 -79.77
C GLY A 28 -25.22 -46.05 -79.95
N MET A 29 -25.72 -45.14 -79.13
CA MET A 29 -25.21 -43.76 -79.11
C MET A 29 -23.68 -43.80 -78.91
N PRO A 30 -22.86 -43.14 -79.73
CA PRO A 30 -21.39 -43.25 -79.67
C PRO A 30 -20.78 -42.79 -78.34
N GLN A 31 -21.57 -42.19 -77.44
CA GLN A 31 -21.16 -41.85 -76.06
C GLN A 31 -21.23 -43.04 -75.08
N LEU A 32 -21.86 -44.16 -75.46
CA LEU A 32 -22.00 -45.37 -74.63
C LEU A 32 -21.15 -46.55 -75.15
N ASP A 33 -20.07 -46.26 -75.88
CA ASP A 33 -19.11 -47.27 -76.29
C ASP A 33 -18.24 -47.69 -75.10
N THR A 34 -18.53 -48.88 -74.56
CA THR A 34 -17.90 -49.43 -73.34
C THR A 34 -16.43 -49.78 -73.52
N THR A 35 -15.92 -49.82 -74.76
CA THR A 35 -14.51 -50.12 -75.07
C THR A 35 -13.55 -49.04 -74.56
N THR A 36 -14.01 -47.79 -74.43
CA THR A 36 -13.17 -46.65 -73.97
C THR A 36 -13.19 -46.47 -72.44
N TYR A 37 -14.17 -47.06 -71.75
CA TYR A 37 -14.36 -46.90 -70.30
C TYR A 37 -13.17 -47.41 -69.48
N ALA A 38 -12.53 -48.51 -69.89
CA ALA A 38 -11.39 -49.06 -69.18
C ALA A 38 -10.19 -48.08 -69.12
N THR A 39 -9.90 -47.41 -70.24
CA THR A 39 -8.85 -46.38 -70.32
C THR A 39 -9.19 -45.14 -69.50
N GLN A 40 -10.45 -44.70 -69.53
CA GLN A 40 -10.89 -43.53 -68.75
C GLN A 40 -10.84 -43.81 -67.24
N LEU A 41 -11.25 -45.01 -66.82
CA LEU A 41 -11.14 -45.45 -65.42
C LEU A 41 -9.68 -45.58 -64.99
N PHE A 42 -8.79 -46.12 -65.84
CA PHE A 42 -7.36 -46.18 -65.55
C PHE A 42 -6.78 -44.79 -65.28
N TRP A 43 -7.01 -43.81 -66.17
CA TRP A 43 -6.53 -42.44 -65.96
C TRP A 43 -7.22 -41.72 -64.80
N LEU A 44 -8.50 -42.02 -64.52
CA LEU A 44 -9.19 -41.55 -63.33
C LEU A 44 -8.46 -42.01 -62.07
N PHE A 45 -8.12 -43.29 -61.94
CA PHE A 45 -7.38 -43.81 -60.79
C PHE A 45 -5.96 -43.23 -60.71
N VAL A 46 -5.27 -43.04 -61.83
CA VAL A 46 -3.93 -42.43 -61.86
C VAL A 46 -3.98 -40.97 -61.37
N THR A 47 -4.86 -40.15 -61.96
CA THR A 47 -5.00 -38.72 -61.61
C THR A 47 -5.54 -38.54 -60.20
N PHE A 48 -6.53 -39.33 -59.79
CA PHE A 48 -7.07 -39.32 -58.44
C PHE A 48 -6.05 -39.80 -57.41
N GLY A 49 -5.25 -40.82 -57.74
CA GLY A 49 -4.15 -41.30 -56.91
C GLY A 49 -3.07 -40.24 -56.70
N ILE A 50 -2.65 -39.56 -57.76
CA ILE A 50 -1.70 -38.44 -57.67
C ILE A 50 -2.27 -37.30 -56.80
N LEU A 51 -3.53 -36.91 -57.03
CA LEU A 51 -4.20 -35.88 -56.23
C LEU A 51 -4.31 -36.30 -54.75
N TYR A 52 -4.65 -37.56 -54.48
CA TYR A 52 -4.75 -38.11 -53.13
C TYR A 52 -3.40 -38.08 -52.41
N VAL A 53 -2.32 -38.47 -53.08
CA VAL A 53 -0.96 -38.39 -52.53
C VAL A 53 -0.57 -36.93 -52.26
N LEU A 54 -0.87 -36.02 -53.18
CA LEU A 54 -0.59 -34.59 -52.98
C LEU A 54 -1.37 -34.02 -51.80
N MET A 55 -2.64 -34.34 -51.66
CA MET A 55 -3.50 -33.88 -50.57
C MET A 55 -3.05 -34.45 -49.21
N SER A 56 -2.75 -35.75 -49.17
CA SER A 56 -2.29 -36.43 -47.95
C SER A 56 -0.92 -35.93 -47.50
N ARG A 57 0.01 -35.67 -48.42
CA ARG A 57 1.36 -35.18 -48.08
C ARG A 57 1.47 -33.68 -47.87
N VAL A 58 0.58 -32.86 -48.41
CA VAL A 58 0.73 -31.39 -48.36
C VAL A 58 -0.40 -30.70 -47.60
N ALA A 59 -1.66 -31.06 -47.80
CA ALA A 59 -2.77 -30.35 -47.20
C ALA A 59 -3.02 -30.78 -45.74
N LEU A 60 -3.05 -32.08 -45.45
CA LEU A 60 -3.21 -32.61 -44.10
C LEU A 60 -2.17 -32.09 -43.10
N PRO A 61 -0.85 -32.15 -43.39
CA PRO A 61 0.14 -31.65 -42.42
C PRO A 61 0.05 -30.14 -42.20
N LYS A 62 -0.35 -29.36 -43.21
CA LYS A 62 -0.57 -27.91 -43.03
C LYS A 62 -1.71 -27.63 -42.07
N VAL A 63 -2.84 -28.32 -42.18
CA VAL A 63 -3.98 -28.15 -41.27
C VAL A 63 -3.62 -28.60 -39.85
N GLN A 64 -2.97 -29.75 -39.70
CA GLN A 64 -2.50 -30.25 -38.41
C GLN A 64 -1.59 -29.23 -37.72
N SER A 65 -0.62 -28.67 -38.45
CA SER A 65 0.30 -27.66 -37.89
C SER A 65 -0.41 -26.39 -37.38
N VAL A 66 -1.51 -25.97 -38.02
CA VAL A 66 -2.28 -24.79 -37.57
C VAL A 66 -3.07 -25.11 -36.31
N VAL A 67 -3.67 -26.30 -36.24
CA VAL A 67 -4.41 -26.75 -35.05
C VAL A 67 -3.46 -26.88 -33.86
N GLU A 68 -2.31 -27.53 -34.06
CA GLU A 68 -1.28 -27.68 -33.02
C GLU A 68 -0.74 -26.33 -32.54
N ARG A 69 -0.45 -25.38 -33.46
CA ARG A 69 -0.02 -24.02 -33.08
C ARG A 69 -1.06 -23.31 -32.22
N ARG A 70 -2.34 -23.40 -32.57
CA ARG A 70 -3.43 -22.79 -31.79
C ARG A 70 -3.55 -23.45 -30.41
N GLN A 71 -3.52 -24.77 -30.36
CA GLN A 71 -3.57 -25.51 -29.09
C GLN A 71 -2.37 -25.15 -28.20
N SER A 72 -1.16 -25.11 -28.78
CA SER A 72 0.05 -24.72 -28.05
C SER A 72 -0.02 -23.28 -27.54
N ALA A 73 -0.54 -22.34 -28.34
CA ALA A 73 -0.71 -20.96 -27.91
C ALA A 73 -1.72 -20.85 -26.76
N ILE A 74 -2.88 -21.51 -26.87
CA ILE A 74 -3.89 -21.53 -25.81
C ILE A 74 -3.33 -22.13 -24.52
N GLN A 75 -2.57 -23.23 -24.61
CA GLN A 75 -1.96 -23.83 -23.42
C GLN A 75 -0.89 -22.91 -22.81
N ALA A 76 -0.08 -22.25 -23.63
CA ALA A 76 0.90 -21.28 -23.15
C ALA A 76 0.23 -20.08 -22.46
N ASP A 77 -0.83 -19.53 -23.06
CA ASP A 77 -1.59 -18.41 -22.50
C ASP A 77 -2.29 -18.81 -21.19
N LEU A 78 -2.85 -20.02 -21.12
CA LEU A 78 -3.47 -20.54 -19.91
C LEU A 78 -2.44 -20.75 -18.79
N ALA A 79 -1.27 -21.29 -19.12
CA ALA A 79 -0.17 -21.46 -18.17
C ALA A 79 0.34 -20.10 -17.66
N ALA A 80 0.52 -19.12 -18.55
CA ALA A 80 0.91 -17.76 -18.20
C ALA A 80 -0.15 -17.07 -17.31
N ALA A 81 -1.44 -17.25 -17.62
CA ALA A 81 -2.53 -16.71 -16.80
C ALA A 81 -2.60 -17.36 -15.41
N GLN A 82 -2.38 -18.68 -15.31
CA GLN A 82 -2.31 -19.38 -14.03
C GLN A 82 -1.13 -18.90 -13.19
N GLU A 83 0.03 -18.72 -13.81
CA GLU A 83 1.22 -18.23 -13.14
C GLU A 83 1.07 -16.78 -12.67
N ALA A 84 0.55 -15.90 -13.54
CA ALA A 84 0.23 -14.52 -13.16
C ALA A 84 -0.79 -14.46 -12.01
N ARG A 85 -1.79 -15.36 -12.02
CA ARG A 85 -2.75 -15.49 -10.92
C ARG A 85 -2.08 -15.94 -9.62
N ARG A 86 -1.20 -16.93 -9.66
CA ARG A 86 -0.45 -17.39 -8.48
C ARG A 86 0.43 -16.29 -7.91
N GLN A 87 1.14 -15.55 -8.76
CA GLN A 87 1.95 -14.41 -8.34
C GLN A 87 1.10 -13.29 -7.74
N ALA A 88 -0.06 -13.00 -8.32
CA ALA A 88 -0.99 -12.02 -7.75
C ALA A 88 -1.55 -12.47 -6.39
N GLU A 89 -1.87 -13.75 -6.24
CA GLU A 89 -2.32 -14.33 -4.97
C GLU A 89 -1.21 -14.30 -3.90
N SER A 90 0.04 -14.61 -4.26
CA SER A 90 1.17 -14.54 -3.33
C SER A 90 1.48 -13.10 -2.92
N LEU A 91 1.53 -12.17 -3.87
CA LEU A 91 1.75 -10.74 -3.59
C LEU A 91 0.63 -10.16 -2.71
N ARG A 92 -0.63 -10.59 -2.91
CA ARG A 92 -1.74 -10.19 -2.03
C ARG A 92 -1.53 -10.71 -0.62
N ALA A 93 -1.19 -11.98 -0.46
CA ALA A 93 -0.94 -12.57 0.86
C ALA A 93 0.24 -11.88 1.58
N GLU A 94 1.33 -11.60 0.87
CA GLU A 94 2.48 -10.85 1.40
C GLU A 94 2.10 -9.42 1.80
N ALA A 95 1.32 -8.72 0.96
CA ALA A 95 0.86 -7.37 1.26
C ALA A 95 -0.08 -7.34 2.47
N GLU A 96 -1.01 -8.28 2.57
CA GLU A 96 -1.91 -8.42 3.72
C GLU A 96 -1.14 -8.72 5.01
N ALA A 97 -0.16 -9.62 4.95
CA ALA A 97 0.71 -9.92 6.08
C ALA A 97 1.53 -8.69 6.51
N ALA A 98 2.14 -7.98 5.57
CA ALA A 98 2.90 -6.77 5.83
C ALA A 98 2.02 -5.66 6.45
N LEU A 99 0.79 -5.50 5.95
CA LEU A 99 -0.16 -4.54 6.52
C LEU A 99 -0.60 -4.92 7.94
N SER A 100 -0.81 -6.21 8.21
CA SER A 100 -1.12 -6.68 9.56
C SER A 100 0.03 -6.40 10.52
N GLN A 101 1.25 -6.78 10.12
CA GLN A 101 2.45 -6.55 10.94
C GLN A 101 2.68 -5.07 11.20
N ALA A 102 2.56 -4.21 10.19
CA ALA A 102 2.71 -2.77 10.36
C ALA A 102 1.66 -2.17 11.31
N ARG A 103 0.42 -2.68 11.30
CA ARG A 103 -0.63 -2.27 12.25
C ARG A 103 -0.31 -2.69 13.67
N ASP A 104 0.19 -3.91 13.86
CA ASP A 104 0.58 -4.43 15.17
C ASP A 104 1.77 -3.64 15.74
N GLU A 105 2.80 -3.40 14.92
CA GLU A 105 3.96 -2.58 15.30
C GLU A 105 3.56 -1.14 15.63
N ALA A 106 2.69 -0.52 14.83
CA ALA A 106 2.16 0.81 15.13
C ALA A 106 1.37 0.84 16.45
N SER A 107 0.55 -0.17 16.72
CA SER A 107 -0.19 -0.29 17.98
C SER A 107 0.75 -0.41 19.18
N LEU A 108 1.79 -1.23 19.06
CA LEU A 108 2.81 -1.39 20.09
C LEU A 108 3.59 -0.10 20.33
N LEU A 109 3.98 0.60 19.26
CA LEU A 109 4.68 1.88 19.34
C LEU A 109 3.83 2.94 20.07
N VAL A 110 2.55 3.06 19.70
CA VAL A 110 1.62 4.01 20.34
C VAL A 110 1.44 3.69 21.82
N LYS A 111 1.27 2.41 22.18
CA LYS A 111 1.19 1.99 23.59
C LYS A 111 2.47 2.31 24.35
N ALA A 112 3.63 1.97 23.81
CA ALA A 112 4.92 2.25 24.44
C ALA A 112 5.15 3.77 24.60
N ALA A 113 4.78 4.58 23.61
CA ALA A 113 4.86 6.03 23.69
C ALA A 113 3.92 6.62 24.75
N ALA A 114 2.67 6.14 24.81
CA ALA A 114 1.70 6.57 25.81
C ALA A 114 2.15 6.21 27.24
N GLU A 115 2.66 5.00 27.44
CA GLU A 115 3.22 4.60 28.74
C GLU A 115 4.45 5.42 29.12
N LYS A 116 5.35 5.70 28.17
CA LYS A 116 6.53 6.55 28.42
C LYS A 116 6.10 7.97 28.81
N ALA A 117 5.18 8.57 28.07
CA ALA A 117 4.65 9.89 28.36
C ALA A 117 3.96 9.95 29.73
N SER A 118 3.19 8.92 30.09
CA SER A 118 2.56 8.81 31.42
C SER A 118 3.59 8.71 32.54
N ARG A 119 4.65 7.90 32.36
CA ARG A 119 5.75 7.80 33.34
C ARG A 119 6.49 9.13 33.52
N GLU A 120 6.81 9.80 32.40
CA GLU A 120 7.48 11.10 32.43
C GLU A 120 6.60 12.17 33.10
N ALA A 121 5.30 12.19 32.83
CA ALA A 121 4.35 13.09 33.48
C ALA A 121 4.27 12.85 34.99
N MET A 122 4.20 11.58 35.44
CA MET A 122 4.18 11.26 36.86
C MET A 122 5.47 11.68 37.58
N LEU A 123 6.63 11.51 36.95
CA LEU A 123 7.91 11.96 37.49
C LEU A 123 7.97 13.48 37.59
N ALA A 124 7.55 14.19 36.54
CA ALA A 124 7.51 15.65 36.53
C ALA A 124 6.55 16.20 37.59
N GLU A 125 5.37 15.58 37.76
CA GLU A 125 4.41 15.95 38.81
C GLU A 125 5.00 15.74 40.21
N GLN A 126 5.71 14.62 40.43
CA GLN A 126 6.37 14.35 41.71
C GLN A 126 7.50 15.37 42.00
N GLU A 127 8.32 15.69 41.01
CA GLU A 127 9.39 16.70 41.14
C GLU A 127 8.82 18.09 41.41
N LEU A 128 7.79 18.49 40.66
CA LEU A 128 7.09 19.75 40.87
C LEU A 128 6.46 19.82 42.26
N GLY A 129 5.81 18.74 42.71
CA GLY A 129 5.23 18.65 44.05
C GLY A 129 6.28 18.82 45.15
N ARG A 130 7.48 18.22 44.99
CA ARG A 130 8.59 18.41 45.93
C ARG A 130 9.12 19.84 45.92
N ALA A 131 9.28 20.45 44.74
CA ALA A 131 9.75 21.82 44.61
C ALA A 131 8.77 22.81 45.25
N LEU A 132 7.47 22.66 44.98
CA LEU A 132 6.42 23.49 45.58
C LEU A 132 6.36 23.35 47.09
N ALA A 133 6.48 22.12 47.62
CA ALA A 133 6.52 21.91 49.06
C ALA A 133 7.72 22.59 49.74
N ALA A 134 8.91 22.50 49.12
CA ALA A 134 10.11 23.17 49.62
C ALA A 134 9.99 24.70 49.58
N GLU A 135 9.39 25.25 48.51
CA GLU A 135 9.15 26.68 48.39
C GLU A 135 8.10 27.18 49.39
N ALA A 136 7.04 26.41 49.63
CA ALA A 136 6.05 26.69 50.66
C ALA A 136 6.69 26.74 52.06
N GLU A 137 7.51 25.75 52.42
CA GLU A 137 8.22 25.72 53.70
C GLU A 137 9.19 26.92 53.84
N ALA A 138 9.88 27.29 52.75
CA ALA A 138 10.75 28.47 52.73
C ALA A 138 9.97 29.79 52.84
N ALA A 139 8.77 29.88 52.27
CA ALA A 139 7.88 31.02 52.42
C ALA A 139 7.34 31.12 53.85
N GLU A 140 6.90 30.00 54.44
CA GLU A 140 6.44 29.94 55.84
C GLU A 140 7.52 30.39 56.81
N ARG A 141 8.76 29.93 56.63
CA ARG A 141 9.92 30.39 57.43
C ARG A 141 10.16 31.89 57.31
N ARG A 142 10.06 32.45 56.10
CA ARG A 142 10.21 33.90 55.86
C ARG A 142 9.10 34.70 56.53
N ILE A 143 7.85 34.22 56.46
CA ILE A 143 6.70 34.85 57.12
C ILE A 143 6.89 34.83 58.63
N ALA A 144 7.29 33.69 59.21
CA ALA A 144 7.54 33.58 60.65
C ALA A 144 8.67 34.51 61.11
N ALA A 145 9.76 34.60 60.34
CA ALA A 145 10.87 35.52 60.64
C ALA A 145 10.41 36.99 60.57
N ALA A 146 9.69 37.37 59.51
CA ALA A 146 9.16 38.73 59.36
C ALA A 146 8.15 39.08 60.47
N GLN A 147 7.34 38.12 60.90
CA GLN A 147 6.41 38.30 62.02
C GLN A 147 7.18 38.52 63.34
N ALA A 148 8.21 37.72 63.61
CA ALA A 148 9.04 37.88 64.80
C ALA A 148 9.78 39.23 64.82
N GLU A 149 10.31 39.65 63.67
CA GLU A 149 10.95 40.96 63.51
C GLU A 149 9.96 42.10 63.72
N ALA A 150 8.77 42.02 63.11
CA ALA A 150 7.73 43.02 63.30
C ALA A 150 7.30 43.15 64.77
N LEU A 151 7.12 42.03 65.48
CA LEU A 151 6.80 42.02 66.91
C LEU A 151 7.94 42.62 67.76
N ALA A 152 9.19 42.33 67.43
CA ALA A 152 10.34 42.93 68.10
C ALA A 152 10.41 44.46 67.88
N ASN A 153 10.15 44.91 66.65
CA ASN A 153 10.09 46.33 66.31
C ASN A 153 8.95 47.04 67.07
N VAL A 154 7.75 46.44 67.13
CA VAL A 154 6.61 46.97 67.91
C VAL A 154 6.97 47.07 69.40
N ARG A 155 7.63 46.05 69.96
CA ARG A 155 8.11 46.08 71.35
C ARG A 155 9.09 47.23 71.58
N SER A 156 10.07 47.41 70.68
CA SER A 156 11.04 48.50 70.76
C SER A 156 10.37 49.87 70.72
N ILE A 157 9.46 50.08 69.75
CA ILE A 157 8.70 51.33 69.62
C ILE A 157 7.83 51.57 70.86
N ALA A 158 7.18 50.54 71.40
CA ALA A 158 6.38 50.65 72.61
C ALA A 158 7.21 51.09 73.83
N ILE A 159 8.42 50.55 73.99
CA ILE A 159 9.36 50.96 75.06
C ILE A 159 9.79 52.43 74.86
N GLU A 160 10.14 52.82 73.64
CA GLU A 160 10.55 54.20 73.32
C GLU A 160 9.41 55.19 73.60
N VAL A 161 8.20 54.91 73.11
CA VAL A 161 7.01 55.74 73.33
C VAL A 161 6.64 55.81 74.81
N ALA A 162 6.66 54.69 75.53
CA ALA A 162 6.35 54.65 76.97
C ALA A 162 7.37 55.44 77.80
N THR A 163 8.66 55.35 77.45
CA THR A 163 9.74 56.11 78.09
C THR A 163 9.53 57.60 77.86
N SER A 164 9.33 58.02 76.61
CA SER A 164 9.09 59.43 76.25
C SER A 164 7.83 60.01 76.91
N ALA A 165 6.74 59.24 76.94
CA ALA A 165 5.50 59.64 77.59
C ALA A 165 5.66 59.80 79.11
N THR A 166 6.40 58.88 79.75
CA THR A 166 6.63 58.91 81.20
C THR A 166 7.56 60.07 81.58
N GLU A 167 8.63 60.30 80.83
CA GLU A 167 9.54 61.43 81.08
C GLU A 167 8.81 62.78 80.99
N ARG A 168 7.90 62.93 80.02
CA ARG A 168 7.04 64.12 79.89
C ARG A 168 6.05 64.30 81.04
N LEU A 169 5.60 63.21 81.68
CA LEU A 169 4.60 63.25 82.76
C LEU A 169 5.21 63.48 84.14
N VAL A 170 6.33 62.82 84.45
CA VAL A 170 6.90 62.79 85.81
C VAL A 170 8.13 63.70 85.95
N GLY A 171 8.68 64.22 84.84
CA GLY A 171 9.73 65.25 84.83
C GLY A 171 11.14 64.74 85.15
N PHE A 172 11.34 63.43 85.29
CA PHE A 172 12.64 62.77 85.42
C PHE A 172 12.70 61.51 84.55
N THR A 173 13.90 61.14 84.11
CA THR A 173 14.12 59.98 83.24
C THR A 173 13.84 58.67 84.00
N PRO A 174 12.90 57.83 83.54
CA PRO A 174 12.54 56.58 84.22
C PRO A 174 13.63 55.51 84.07
N TYR A 175 13.69 54.58 85.02
CA TYR A 175 14.66 53.47 85.02
C TYR A 175 14.35 52.49 83.87
N GLN A 176 15.32 52.31 82.96
CA GLN A 176 15.19 51.59 81.68
C GLN A 176 14.72 50.13 81.83
N ASP A 177 15.25 49.37 82.79
CA ASP A 177 14.83 47.97 82.98
C ASP A 177 13.40 47.89 83.54
N GLY A 178 12.98 48.88 84.33
CA GLY A 178 11.64 48.95 84.90
C GLY A 178 10.56 49.21 83.85
N VAL A 179 10.83 50.12 82.90
CA VAL A 179 9.93 50.40 81.77
C VAL A 179 9.84 49.18 80.84
N THR A 180 10.98 48.55 80.54
CA THR A 180 11.03 47.34 79.72
C THR A 180 10.20 46.21 80.34
N GLN A 181 10.36 45.96 81.64
CA GLN A 181 9.65 44.90 82.35
C GLN A 181 8.14 45.19 82.48
N ALA A 182 7.74 46.47 82.57
CA ALA A 182 6.34 46.88 82.58
C ALA A 182 5.66 46.72 81.20
N VAL A 183 6.35 47.10 80.12
CA VAL A 183 5.87 46.90 78.74
C VAL A 183 5.77 45.41 78.42
N ASP A 184 6.77 44.60 78.81
CA ASP A 184 6.72 43.14 78.65
C ASP A 184 5.53 42.51 79.39
N ARG A 185 5.24 42.97 80.61
CA ARG A 185 4.05 42.53 81.35
C ARG A 185 2.74 42.92 80.68
N ALA A 186 2.71 44.07 80.02
CA ALA A 186 1.53 44.55 79.30
C ALA A 186 1.31 43.77 78.00
N LEU A 187 2.39 43.47 77.26
CA LEU A 187 2.35 42.66 76.03
C LEU A 187 2.07 41.18 76.31
N ALA A 188 2.47 40.67 77.47
CA ALA A 188 2.23 39.28 77.89
C ALA A 188 0.83 39.02 78.46
N ARG A 189 0.01 40.05 78.70
CA ARG A 189 -1.40 39.85 79.07
C ARG A 189 -2.19 39.48 77.82
N PRO A 190 -2.77 38.27 77.72
CA PRO A 190 -3.73 37.99 76.67
C PRO A 190 -4.98 38.86 76.90
N ASN A 191 -5.58 39.37 75.81
CA ASN A 191 -6.95 39.86 75.84
C ASN A 191 -7.91 38.69 76.08
#